data_AF-A0A8T4N6U7-F1
#
_entry.id   AF-A0A8T4N6U7-F1
#
_cell.length_a   1.000
_cell.length_b   1.000
_cell.length_c   1.000
_cell.angle_alpha   90.00
_cell.angle_beta   90.00
_cell.angle_gamma   90.00
#
_symmetry.space_group_name_H-M   'P 1'
#
loop_
_entity.id
_entity.type
_entity.pdbx_description
1 polymer ?
#
loop_
_entity_poly.entity_id
_entity_poly.type
_entity_poly.pdbx_seq_one_letter_code
_entity_poly.pdbx_strand_id
1 'polypeptide(L)'
;MINDSENQRMELAKSTTVGTNCIGTVLYVLGILDSDTYVGSGERRWESGIVDGLLKQMIKIDNPKEGAILVIRKNRIGHMGIIVQETPPLVYHRPGINKAIKSATPLNEVLNTYSHYPIKEFYIKSSPR
;
A
#
# COMPACT_ATOMS: atom_id res chain seq x y z
N MET A 1 -11.70 3.83 -7.25
CA MET A 1 -12.05 2.69 -8.11
C MET A 1 -10.76 2.14 -8.66
N ILE A 2 -10.50 0.85 -8.41
CA ILE A 2 -9.33 0.14 -8.94
C ILE A 2 -9.57 -0.11 -10.44
N ASN A 3 -8.61 0.26 -11.29
CA ASN A 3 -8.74 0.03 -12.74
C ASN A 3 -8.21 -1.36 -13.15
N ASP A 4 -8.50 -1.77 -14.39
CA ASP A 4 -8.10 -3.08 -14.92
C ASP A 4 -6.59 -3.32 -14.87
N SER A 5 -5.77 -2.27 -15.09
CA SER A 5 -4.32 -2.37 -14.99
C SER A 5 -3.85 -2.62 -13.55
N GLU A 6 -4.48 -1.99 -12.57
CA GLU A 6 -4.17 -2.20 -11.15
C GLU A 6 -4.59 -3.61 -10.71
N ASN A 7 -5.76 -4.10 -11.15
CA ASN A 7 -6.20 -5.48 -10.93
C ASN A 7 -5.21 -6.49 -11.52
N GLN A 8 -4.78 -6.30 -12.77
CA GLN A 8 -3.80 -7.17 -13.41
C GLN A 8 -2.47 -7.19 -12.64
N ARG A 9 -1.98 -6.02 -12.22
CA ARG A 9 -0.75 -5.93 -11.43
C ARG A 9 -0.91 -6.59 -10.06
N MET A 10 -2.06 -6.47 -9.42
CA MET A 10 -2.35 -7.17 -8.16
C MET A 10 -2.33 -8.69 -8.31
N GLU A 11 -2.85 -9.24 -9.41
CA GLU A 11 -2.76 -10.68 -9.70
C GLU A 11 -1.31 -11.12 -9.92
N LEU A 12 -0.54 -10.36 -10.70
CA LEU A 12 0.88 -10.65 -10.96
C LEU A 12 1.70 -10.65 -9.67
N ALA A 13 1.49 -9.67 -8.78
CA ALA A 13 2.24 -9.55 -7.54
C ALA A 13 2.01 -10.73 -6.56
N LYS A 14 0.90 -11.47 -6.68
CA LYS A 14 0.66 -12.67 -5.87
C LYS A 14 1.67 -13.78 -6.18
N SER A 15 2.23 -13.79 -7.38
CA SER A 15 3.24 -14.77 -7.82
C SER A 15 4.67 -14.40 -7.42
N THR A 16 4.92 -13.15 -7.01
CA THR A 16 6.24 -12.66 -6.60
C THR A 16 6.37 -12.67 -5.08
N THR A 17 7.27 -13.49 -4.55
CA THR A 17 7.49 -13.61 -3.10
C THR A 17 8.94 -13.45 -2.67
N VAL A 18 9.90 -13.44 -3.58
CA VAL A 18 11.32 -13.31 -3.23
C VAL A 18 11.78 -11.87 -3.45
N GLY A 19 12.33 -11.27 -2.41
CA GLY A 19 12.85 -9.92 -2.42
C GLY A 19 11.76 -8.85 -2.57
N THR A 20 10.59 -9.00 -1.95
CA THR A 20 9.46 -8.04 -2.06
C THR A 20 8.92 -7.63 -0.68
N ASN A 21 8.27 -6.47 -0.57
CA ASN A 21 7.65 -5.98 0.68
C ASN A 21 6.36 -5.18 0.41
N CYS A 22 5.64 -4.77 1.46
CA CYS A 22 4.38 -4.02 1.33
C CYS A 22 4.49 -2.76 0.47
N ILE A 23 5.57 -1.98 0.64
CA ILE A 23 5.77 -0.72 -0.07
C ILE A 23 5.95 -0.99 -1.56
N GLY A 24 6.90 -1.85 -1.93
CA GLY A 24 7.17 -2.17 -3.33
C GLY A 24 5.98 -2.78 -4.03
N THR A 25 5.24 -3.66 -3.35
CA THR A 25 4.00 -4.24 -3.90
C THR A 25 2.95 -3.16 -4.18
N VAL A 26 2.72 -2.20 -3.27
CA VAL A 26 1.75 -1.13 -3.51
C VAL A 26 2.22 -0.20 -4.64
N LEU A 27 3.49 0.20 -4.67
CA LEU A 27 4.03 1.06 -5.74
C LEU A 27 3.97 0.38 -7.11
N TYR A 28 4.26 -0.93 -7.17
CA TYR A 28 4.11 -1.73 -8.37
C TYR A 28 2.65 -1.78 -8.83
N VAL A 29 1.70 -2.07 -7.93
CA VAL A 29 0.27 -2.12 -8.28
C VAL A 29 -0.22 -0.79 -8.85
N LEU A 30 0.22 0.33 -8.27
CA LEU A 30 -0.18 1.67 -8.71
C LEU A 30 0.45 2.11 -10.04
N GLY A 31 1.38 1.33 -10.59
CA GLY A 31 2.09 1.63 -11.84
C GLY A 31 3.30 2.55 -11.67
N ILE A 32 3.79 2.76 -10.44
CA ILE A 32 4.92 3.64 -10.15
C ILE A 32 6.25 2.90 -10.35
N LEU A 33 6.24 1.59 -10.10
CA LEU A 33 7.36 0.69 -10.39
C LEU A 33 6.97 -0.32 -11.46
N ASP A 34 7.96 -0.73 -12.25
CA ASP A 34 7.78 -1.76 -13.28
C ASP A 34 7.86 -3.18 -12.71
N SER A 35 8.36 -3.35 -11.50
CA SER A 35 8.44 -4.64 -10.82
C SER A 35 8.02 -4.56 -9.35
N ASP A 36 7.40 -5.64 -8.86
CA ASP A 36 7.19 -5.88 -7.43
C ASP A 36 8.53 -6.31 -6.82
N THR A 37 9.26 -5.34 -6.26
CA THR A 37 10.58 -5.54 -5.66
C THR A 37 10.62 -4.97 -4.25
N TYR A 38 11.68 -5.23 -3.51
CA TYR A 38 11.85 -4.73 -2.16
C TYR A 38 12.19 -3.25 -2.22
N VAL A 39 11.33 -2.43 -1.62
CA VAL A 39 11.58 -1.00 -1.46
C VAL A 39 11.80 -0.75 0.03
N GLY A 40 13.07 -0.71 0.44
CA GLY A 40 13.60 -0.29 1.76
C GLY A 40 12.70 -0.48 3.00
N SER A 41 13.20 -1.16 4.04
CA SER A 41 12.51 -1.31 5.33
C SER A 41 12.40 0.02 6.08
N GLY A 42 11.38 0.81 5.71
CA GLY A 42 11.03 2.11 6.26
C GLY A 42 11.73 3.30 5.62
N GLU A 43 12.03 3.30 4.31
CA GLU A 43 12.94 4.27 3.65
C GLU A 43 14.18 4.53 4.53
N ARG A 44 15.05 3.52 4.66
CA ARG A 44 16.27 3.67 5.45
C ARG A 44 17.25 4.60 4.72
N ARG A 45 17.27 5.87 5.16
CA ARG A 45 18.30 6.90 4.94
C ARG A 45 18.64 7.16 3.45
N TRP A 46 18.07 8.25 2.92
CA TRP A 46 18.55 9.03 1.76
C TRP A 46 18.38 8.49 0.32
N GLU A 47 17.61 7.42 0.06
CA GLU A 47 17.65 6.79 -1.29
C GLU A 47 16.44 6.96 -2.24
N SER A 48 15.36 7.68 -1.93
CA SER A 48 14.51 8.23 -3.02
C SER A 48 13.46 9.27 -2.62
N GLY A 49 12.92 9.22 -1.40
CA GLY A 49 11.74 10.04 -1.06
C GLY A 49 10.52 9.71 -1.92
N ILE A 50 10.49 8.51 -2.51
CA ILE A 50 9.48 8.12 -3.50
C ILE A 50 8.11 8.02 -2.86
N VAL A 51 8.00 7.50 -1.63
CA VAL A 51 6.69 7.38 -0.99
C VAL A 51 6.20 8.74 -0.54
N ASP A 52 7.04 9.55 0.12
CA ASP A 52 6.65 10.91 0.50
C ASP A 52 6.33 11.78 -0.73
N GLY A 53 7.09 11.63 -1.82
CA GLY A 53 6.87 12.29 -3.10
C GLY A 53 5.57 11.87 -3.77
N LEU A 54 5.22 10.57 -3.70
CA LEU A 54 3.93 10.05 -4.12
C LEU A 54 2.80 10.66 -3.28
N LEU A 55 2.90 10.56 -1.95
CA LEU A 55 1.83 11.00 -1.05
C LEU A 55 1.54 12.50 -1.15
N LYS A 56 2.55 13.34 -1.47
CA LYS A 56 2.37 14.77 -1.76
C LYS A 56 1.51 15.06 -3.01
N GLN A 57 1.42 14.11 -3.94
CA GLN A 57 0.63 14.23 -5.17
C GLN A 57 -0.77 13.61 -5.03
N MET A 58 -1.03 12.96 -3.89
CA MET A 58 -2.29 12.28 -3.60
C MET A 58 -3.16 13.11 -2.67
N ILE A 59 -4.47 12.83 -2.71
CA ILE A 59 -5.44 13.47 -1.84
C ILE A 59 -5.59 12.63 -0.59
N LYS A 60 -5.27 13.20 0.57
CA LYS A 60 -5.57 12.58 1.87
C LYS A 60 -7.09 12.57 2.10
N ILE A 61 -7.62 11.44 2.54
CA ILE A 61 -9.04 11.26 2.85
C ILE A 61 -9.19 10.69 4.27
N ASP A 62 -10.32 10.99 4.92
CA ASP A 62 -10.56 10.57 6.30
C ASP A 62 -11.16 9.16 6.42
N ASN A 63 -11.88 8.72 5.39
CA ASN A 63 -12.56 7.42 5.36
C ASN A 63 -11.95 6.51 4.28
N PRO A 64 -11.86 5.19 4.52
CA PRO A 64 -11.38 4.24 3.52
C PRO A 64 -12.33 4.26 2.31
N LYS A 65 -11.75 4.33 1.11
CA LYS A 65 -12.47 4.23 -0.17
C LYS A 65 -11.79 3.23 -1.06
N GLU A 66 -12.55 2.55 -1.92
CA GLU A 66 -11.97 1.60 -2.86
C GLU A 66 -10.93 2.26 -3.81
N GLY A 67 -9.75 1.67 -3.88
CA GLY A 67 -8.57 2.19 -4.58
C GLY A 67 -7.74 3.17 -3.75
N ALA A 68 -8.13 3.49 -2.52
CA ALA A 68 -7.29 4.27 -1.62
C ALA A 68 -6.11 3.44 -1.11
N ILE A 69 -4.96 4.09 -0.92
CA ILE A 69 -3.81 3.54 -0.22
C ILE A 69 -4.02 3.73 1.28
N LEU A 70 -3.85 2.66 2.04
CA LEU A 70 -3.65 2.70 3.49
C LEU A 70 -2.16 2.86 3.78
N VAL A 71 -1.80 3.87 4.59
CA VAL A 71 -0.43 4.10 5.07
C VAL A 71 -0.42 4.05 6.59
N ILE A 72 0.44 3.20 7.18
CA ILE A 72 0.61 3.08 8.63
C ILE A 72 2.07 3.35 9.01
N ARG A 73 2.32 4.31 9.90
CA ARG A 73 3.68 4.80 10.22
C ARG A 73 3.93 5.22 11.67
N LYS A 74 5.16 5.01 12.12
CA LYS A 74 5.72 5.43 13.44
C LYS A 74 7.12 5.97 13.16
N ASN A 75 7.24 7.29 13.07
CA ASN A 75 8.39 8.02 12.51
C ASN A 75 8.59 7.76 11.00
N ARG A 76 8.59 6.48 10.58
CA ARG A 76 8.75 5.99 9.21
C ARG A 76 7.58 5.11 8.80
N ILE A 77 7.47 4.84 7.50
CA ILE A 77 6.46 3.94 6.94
C ILE A 77 6.70 2.51 7.40
N GLY A 78 5.75 1.99 8.18
CA GLY A 78 5.76 0.62 8.68
C GLY A 78 4.99 -0.34 7.79
N HIS A 79 3.93 0.15 7.13
CA HIS A 79 3.08 -0.67 6.28
C HIS A 79 2.32 0.15 5.23
N MET A 80 2.09 -0.46 4.07
CA MET A 80 1.19 0.04 3.03
C MET A 80 0.25 -1.06 2.54
N GLY A 81 -0.97 -0.69 2.20
CA GLY A 81 -1.95 -1.56 1.56
C GLY A 81 -2.88 -0.78 0.64
N ILE A 82 -3.72 -1.48 -0.11
CA ILE A 82 -4.73 -0.90 -1.00
C ILE A 82 -6.11 -1.34 -0.51
N ILE A 83 -7.04 -0.40 -0.37
CA ILE A 83 -8.44 -0.70 -0.07
C ILE A 83 -9.06 -1.28 -1.34
N VAL A 84 -9.48 -2.55 -1.30
CA VAL A 84 -10.07 -3.27 -2.46
C VAL A 84 -11.59 -3.40 -2.37
N GLN A 85 -12.16 -3.04 -1.23
CA GLN A 85 -13.61 -2.99 -1.01
C GLN A 85 -13.86 -1.94 0.07
N GLU A 86 -14.92 -1.14 -0.07
CA GLU A 86 -15.26 -0.08 0.88
C GLU A 86 -16.14 -0.57 2.04
N THR A 87 -17.11 -1.46 1.77
CA THR A 87 -18.08 -1.93 2.77
C THR A 87 -18.31 -3.46 2.70
N PRO A 88 -17.94 -4.24 3.74
CA PRO A 88 -16.97 -3.88 4.77
C PRO A 88 -15.59 -3.59 4.15
N PRO A 89 -14.77 -2.73 4.77
CA PRO A 89 -13.50 -2.35 4.19
C PRO A 89 -12.49 -3.51 4.20
N LEU A 90 -11.99 -3.88 3.02
CA LEU A 90 -10.99 -4.93 2.83
C LEU A 90 -9.69 -4.35 2.26
N VAL A 91 -8.57 -4.89 2.73
CA VAL A 91 -7.23 -4.45 2.37
C VAL A 91 -6.48 -5.55 1.64
N TYR A 92 -5.92 -5.19 0.49
CA TYR A 92 -4.85 -5.91 -0.18
C TYR A 92 -3.50 -5.43 0.33
N HIS A 93 -2.71 -6.33 0.90
CA HIS A 93 -1.38 -5.97 1.41
C HIS A 93 -0.43 -7.17 1.51
N ARG A 94 0.85 -6.85 1.72
CA ARG A 94 1.88 -7.83 2.06
C ARG A 94 2.29 -7.65 3.52
N PRO A 95 2.11 -8.65 4.40
CA PRO A 95 2.31 -8.47 5.84
C PRO A 95 3.79 -8.41 6.27
N GLY A 96 4.74 -8.51 5.33
CA GLY A 96 6.17 -8.43 5.61
C GLY A 96 7.03 -8.72 4.38
N ILE A 97 8.35 -8.69 4.57
CA ILE A 97 9.30 -9.04 3.52
C ILE A 97 9.11 -10.50 3.15
N ASN A 98 9.00 -10.77 1.85
CA ASN A 98 8.85 -12.11 1.26
C ASN A 98 7.63 -12.91 1.73
N LYS A 99 6.66 -12.27 2.40
CA LYS A 99 5.44 -12.94 2.85
C LYS A 99 4.42 -12.97 1.73
N ALA A 100 3.56 -13.99 1.73
CA ALA A 100 2.44 -14.08 0.80
C ALA A 100 1.48 -12.88 0.93
N ILE A 101 0.91 -12.47 -0.20
CA ILE A 101 -0.08 -11.39 -0.26
C ILE A 101 -1.38 -11.83 0.43
N LYS A 102 -1.99 -10.89 1.14
CA LYS A 102 -3.34 -11.01 1.69
C LYS A 102 -4.24 -10.08 0.89
N SER A 103 -5.13 -10.65 0.08
CA SER A 103 -5.93 -9.89 -0.90
C SER A 103 -7.26 -9.36 -0.35
N ALA A 104 -7.64 -9.77 0.85
CA ALA A 104 -8.94 -9.47 1.46
C ALA A 104 -8.83 -9.54 3.00
N THR A 105 -7.91 -8.79 3.60
CA THR A 105 -7.85 -8.69 5.07
C THR A 105 -8.80 -7.59 5.55
N PRO A 106 -9.68 -7.85 6.52
CA PRO A 106 -10.49 -6.80 7.15
C PRO A 106 -9.62 -5.64 7.65
N LEU A 107 -10.02 -4.39 7.36
CA LEU A 107 -9.24 -3.21 7.72
C LEU A 107 -8.93 -3.15 9.22
N ASN A 108 -9.90 -3.47 10.08
CA ASN A 108 -9.71 -3.50 11.53
C ASN A 108 -8.61 -4.48 11.98
N GLU A 109 -8.49 -5.65 11.35
CA GLU A 109 -7.42 -6.60 11.65
C GLU A 109 -6.03 -6.04 11.29
N VAL A 110 -5.92 -5.36 10.14
CA VAL A 110 -4.69 -4.66 9.75
C VAL A 110 -4.37 -3.58 10.77
N LEU A 111 -5.33 -2.72 11.11
CA LEU A 111 -5.13 -1.62 12.06
C LEU A 111 -4.78 -2.13 13.48
N ASN A 112 -5.35 -3.24 13.91
CA ASN A 112 -5.04 -3.88 15.19
C ASN A 112 -3.62 -4.46 15.22
N THR A 113 -3.19 -5.10 14.12
CA THR A 113 -1.82 -5.60 13.93
C THR A 113 -0.79 -4.48 14.10
N TYR A 114 -1.09 -3.29 13.58
CA TYR A 114 -0.25 -2.10 13.67
C TYR A 114 -0.75 -1.07 14.69
N SER A 115 -1.44 -1.50 15.74
CA SER A 115 -2.06 -0.62 16.75
C SER A 115 -1.06 0.34 17.40
N HIS A 116 0.17 -0.12 17.65
CA HIS A 116 1.28 0.62 18.23
C HIS A 116 1.93 1.67 17.30
N TYR A 117 1.46 1.80 16.05
CA TYR A 117 1.85 2.85 15.11
C TYR A 117 0.87 4.03 15.23
N PRO A 118 1.34 5.26 15.54
CA PRO A 118 0.45 6.38 15.86
C PRO A 118 -0.29 6.95 14.65
N ILE A 119 0.25 6.80 13.44
CA ILE A 119 -0.30 7.43 12.24
C ILE A 119 -0.89 6.35 11.33
N LYS A 120 -2.16 6.55 10.96
CA LYS A 120 -2.95 5.69 10.07
C LYS A 120 -3.70 6.63 9.13
N GLU A 121 -3.33 6.63 7.85
CA GLU A 121 -3.78 7.62 6.88
C GLU A 121 -4.25 6.93 5.60
N PHE A 122 -5.21 7.53 4.91
CA PHE A 122 -5.71 7.07 3.62
C PHE A 122 -5.44 8.11 2.54
N TYR A 123 -5.05 7.65 1.36
CA TYR A 123 -4.72 8.51 0.22
C TYR A 123 -5.34 7.97 -1.06
N ILE A 124 -5.89 8.84 -1.91
CA ILE A 124 -6.37 8.45 -3.24
C ILE A 124 -5.65 9.27 -4.31
N LYS A 125 -5.48 8.69 -5.51
CA LYS A 125 -4.95 9.42 -6.67
C LYS A 125 -5.83 10.65 -6.90
N SER A 126 -5.22 11.81 -7.11
CA SER A 126 -5.94 12.94 -7.68
C SER A 126 -6.35 12.53 -9.09
N SER A 127 -7.64 12.52 -9.40
CA SER A 127 -8.08 12.27 -10.78
C SER A 127 -7.39 13.31 -11.69
N PRO A 128 -6.87 12.93 -12.87
CA PRO A 128 -6.44 13.92 -13.85
C PRO A 128 -7.65 14.83 -14.14
N ARG A 129 -7.44 16.13 -13.98
CA ARG A 129 -8.41 17.15 -14.42
C ARG A 129 -8.44 17.19 -15.94
#